data_AF-A0AAV7GEP2-F1
#
_entry.id   AF-A0AAV7GEP2-F1
#
_cell.length_a   1.000
_cell.length_b   1.000
_cell.length_c   1.000
_cell.angle_alpha   90.00
_cell.angle_beta   90.00
_cell.angle_gamma   90.00
#
_symmetry.space_group_name_H-M   'P 1'
#
loop_
_entity.id
_entity.type
_entity.pdbx_description
1 polymer ?
#
loop_
_entity_poly.entity_id
_entity_poly.type
_entity_poly.pdbx_seq_one_letter_code
_entity_poly.pdbx_strand_id
1 'polypeptide(L)'
;MGTRLAADGVEENGTVKTEVWKSANKRITKKEKKKENKKQHKEKKQQSGGRLINPMASQMIPIAVVLSLLLPSSLAVVICEDLPLDLCAFSISSAGHRCILESYRTKDGGEQTKNQCKTSDVVVERVSDWIETDECVRACGVDRTAKGISSDALLDSQFTGKLCSSTCFESCPNIVDLYFNLAAAEGVFLPDLCHARRSNPHRSMVELLSSGAASGPVAAASEIADEFAPPPSA
;
A
#
# COMPACT_ATOMS: atom_id res chain seq x y z
N MET A 1 71.76 17.62 28.92
CA MET A 1 70.90 16.41 28.85
C MET A 1 69.46 16.89 28.83
N GLY A 2 68.51 16.45 28.01
CA GLY A 2 68.40 15.53 26.89
C GLY A 2 67.00 15.80 26.29
N THR A 3 66.92 16.22 25.03
CA THR A 3 66.34 15.48 23.88
C THR A 3 64.84 15.20 23.92
N ARG A 4 64.13 15.92 23.05
CA ARG A 4 63.17 15.51 22.00
C ARG A 4 62.13 14.41 22.34
N LEU A 5 60.87 14.72 22.05
CA LEU A 5 60.01 13.89 21.18
C LEU A 5 58.92 14.76 20.54
N ALA A 6 58.76 14.56 19.24
CA ALA A 6 57.88 15.27 18.33
C ALA A 6 56.44 14.72 18.36
N ALA A 7 55.48 15.55 17.97
CA ALA A 7 54.21 15.09 17.41
C ALA A 7 53.74 16.13 16.37
N ASP A 8 54.27 16.00 15.16
CA ASP A 8 53.62 16.48 13.94
C ASP A 8 52.47 15.51 13.61
N GLY A 9 51.29 16.06 13.31
CA GLY A 9 50.10 15.30 12.95
C GLY A 9 49.11 16.20 12.23
N VAL A 10 49.33 16.35 10.93
CA VAL A 10 48.61 17.20 9.96
C VAL A 10 47.15 16.75 9.81
N GLU A 11 46.21 17.66 10.11
CA GLU A 11 44.78 17.54 9.80
C GLU A 11 44.44 18.46 8.59
N GLU A 12 44.76 18.03 7.37
CA GLU A 12 44.44 18.77 6.12
C GLU A 12 43.80 17.85 5.05
N ASN A 13 42.61 17.29 5.32
CA ASN A 13 41.89 16.51 4.28
C ASN A 13 40.37 16.78 4.19
N GLY A 14 39.85 17.74 4.96
CA GLY A 14 38.42 18.12 4.96
C GLY A 14 38.08 19.19 3.91
N THR A 15 38.92 20.20 3.75
CA THR A 15 38.58 21.42 2.99
C THR A 15 38.56 21.18 1.48
N VAL A 16 39.52 20.40 0.95
CA VAL A 16 39.64 20.15 -0.50
C VAL A 16 38.45 19.38 -1.08
N LYS A 17 37.90 18.41 -0.33
CA LYS A 17 36.74 17.62 -0.78
C LYS A 17 35.47 18.47 -0.90
N THR A 18 35.29 19.44 0.00
CA THR A 18 34.12 20.33 -0.04
C THR A 18 34.17 21.31 -1.21
N GLU A 19 35.35 21.84 -1.55
CA GLU A 19 35.53 22.78 -2.66
C GLU A 19 35.37 22.11 -4.03
N VAL A 20 35.83 20.85 -4.17
CA VAL A 20 35.60 20.04 -5.38
C VAL A 20 34.11 19.74 -5.57
N TRP A 21 33.40 19.38 -4.49
CA TRP A 21 31.96 19.13 -4.54
C TRP A 21 31.16 20.40 -4.89
N LYS A 22 31.48 21.54 -4.26
CA LYS A 22 30.87 22.85 -4.61
C LYS A 22 31.11 23.20 -6.07
N SER A 23 32.32 22.98 -6.59
CA SER A 23 32.66 23.21 -8.00
C SER A 23 31.92 22.30 -8.96
N ALA A 24 31.74 21.01 -8.63
CA ALA A 24 30.99 20.06 -9.45
C ALA A 24 29.49 20.41 -9.49
N ASN A 25 28.89 20.71 -8.34
CA ASN A 25 27.48 21.08 -8.23
C ASN A 25 27.17 22.40 -8.98
N LYS A 26 28.10 23.37 -8.94
CA LYS A 26 27.99 24.62 -9.71
C LYS A 26 28.07 24.39 -11.24
N ARG A 27 28.77 23.35 -11.70
CA ARG A 27 28.81 22.98 -13.13
C ARG A 27 27.53 22.26 -13.56
N ILE A 28 26.94 21.43 -12.71
CA ILE A 28 25.68 20.73 -12.98
C ILE A 28 24.54 21.73 -13.14
N THR A 29 24.38 22.63 -12.18
CA THR A 29 23.34 23.69 -12.22
C THR A 29 23.49 24.63 -13.42
N LYS A 30 24.72 24.95 -13.85
CA LYS A 30 24.98 25.71 -15.08
C LYS A 30 24.58 24.94 -16.35
N LYS A 31 24.81 23.62 -16.39
CA LYS A 31 24.42 22.76 -17.53
C LYS A 31 22.91 22.64 -17.63
N GLU A 32 22.21 22.53 -16.51
CA GLU A 32 20.74 22.50 -16.45
C GLU A 32 20.13 23.82 -16.90
N LYS A 33 20.59 24.96 -16.37
CA LYS A 33 20.13 26.29 -16.84
C LYS A 33 20.39 26.53 -18.33
N LYS A 34 21.49 26.00 -18.88
CA LYS A 34 21.78 26.09 -20.32
C LYS A 34 20.85 25.20 -21.16
N LYS A 35 20.45 24.03 -20.65
CA LYS A 35 19.45 23.16 -21.29
C LYS A 35 18.07 23.81 -21.28
N GLU A 36 17.66 24.40 -20.15
CA GLU A 36 16.38 25.10 -19.99
C GLU A 36 16.26 26.30 -20.94
N ASN A 37 17.28 27.16 -20.99
CA ASN A 37 17.30 28.30 -21.92
C ASN A 37 17.30 27.86 -23.40
N LYS A 38 17.93 26.73 -23.72
CA LYS A 38 17.91 26.19 -25.10
C LYS A 38 16.55 25.61 -25.45
N LYS A 39 15.82 25.04 -24.49
CA LYS A 39 14.43 24.58 -24.64
C LYS A 39 13.48 25.76 -24.88
N GLN A 40 13.56 26.81 -24.05
CA GLN A 40 12.74 28.01 -24.22
C GLN A 40 13.04 28.76 -25.53
N HIS A 41 14.30 28.80 -25.97
CA HIS A 41 14.64 29.41 -27.27
C HIS A 41 14.14 28.56 -28.46
N LYS A 42 14.06 27.23 -28.30
CA LYS A 42 13.45 26.34 -29.30
C LYS A 42 11.93 26.54 -29.36
N GLU A 43 11.27 26.67 -28.22
CA GLU A 43 9.83 26.97 -28.12
C GLU A 43 9.50 28.35 -28.70
N LYS A 44 10.28 29.40 -28.39
CA LYS A 44 10.09 30.74 -28.98
C LYS A 44 10.34 30.78 -30.48
N LYS A 45 11.28 29.99 -31.01
CA LYS A 45 11.46 29.85 -32.48
C LYS A 45 10.30 29.12 -33.14
N GLN A 46 9.64 28.22 -32.43
CA GLN A 46 8.45 27.52 -32.91
C GLN A 46 7.22 28.45 -32.93
N GLN A 47 7.18 29.47 -32.06
CA GLN A 47 6.09 30.44 -31.99
C GLN A 47 6.23 31.66 -32.92
N SER A 48 7.45 31.96 -33.39
CA SER A 48 7.71 33.04 -34.36
C SER A 48 7.57 32.61 -35.84
N GLY A 49 7.28 31.33 -36.11
CA GLY A 49 7.11 30.77 -37.45
C GLY A 49 5.68 30.83 -38.01
N GLY A 50 4.86 31.78 -37.56
CA GLY A 50 3.50 32.00 -38.08
C GLY A 50 3.51 32.60 -39.48
N ARG A 51 3.50 31.73 -40.50
CA ARG A 51 3.11 32.05 -41.87
C ARG A 51 1.58 32.07 -41.94
N LEU A 52 1.05 33.20 -42.42
CA LEU A 52 -0.26 33.44 -43.04
C LEU A 52 -1.39 32.45 -42.71
N ILE A 53 -2.36 32.96 -41.97
CA ILE A 53 -3.69 32.43 -41.70
C ILE A 53 -4.38 32.04 -43.03
N ASN A 54 -4.41 30.74 -43.33
CA ASN A 54 -5.35 30.16 -44.30
C ASN A 54 -6.52 29.55 -43.51
N PRO A 55 -7.79 29.85 -43.84
CA PRO A 55 -8.96 29.51 -43.02
C PRO A 55 -9.34 28.02 -43.02
N MET A 56 -8.53 27.12 -43.60
CA MET A 56 -8.89 25.70 -43.77
C MET A 56 -8.48 24.80 -42.59
N ALA A 57 -7.79 25.30 -41.56
CA ALA A 57 -7.26 24.48 -40.47
C ALA A 57 -8.18 24.33 -39.24
N SER A 58 -9.37 24.92 -39.24
CA SER A 58 -10.29 24.89 -38.08
C SER A 58 -10.92 23.53 -37.81
N GLN A 59 -10.79 22.56 -38.73
CA GLN A 59 -11.33 21.20 -38.57
C GLN A 59 -10.30 20.16 -38.10
N MET A 60 -9.01 20.53 -37.99
CA MET A 60 -7.94 19.59 -37.61
C MET A 60 -7.66 19.55 -36.09
N ILE A 61 -8.17 20.54 -35.35
CA ILE A 61 -8.03 20.65 -33.89
C ILE A 61 -8.79 19.53 -33.14
N PRO A 62 -10.04 19.14 -33.49
CA PRO A 62 -10.69 18.03 -32.81
C PRO A 62 -9.99 16.68 -33.06
N ILE A 63 -9.35 16.50 -34.21
CA ILE A 63 -8.70 15.23 -34.59
C ILE A 63 -7.48 14.94 -33.70
N ALA A 64 -6.69 15.96 -33.36
CA ALA A 64 -5.53 15.79 -32.49
C ALA A 64 -5.91 15.46 -31.04
N VAL A 65 -7.01 16.02 -30.53
CA VAL A 65 -7.52 15.72 -29.17
C VAL A 65 -8.09 14.30 -29.08
N VAL A 66 -8.82 13.86 -30.11
CA VAL A 66 -9.33 12.48 -30.22
C VAL A 66 -8.18 11.47 -30.34
N LEU A 67 -7.09 11.81 -31.04
CA LEU A 67 -5.93 10.92 -31.21
C LEU A 67 -5.13 10.70 -29.91
N SER A 68 -5.12 11.67 -28.99
CA SER A 68 -4.51 11.48 -27.66
C SER A 68 -5.33 10.55 -26.74
N LEU A 69 -6.64 10.43 -26.97
CA LEU A 69 -7.51 9.46 -26.28
C LEU A 69 -7.37 8.02 -26.83
N LEU A 70 -6.67 7.86 -27.96
CA LEU A 70 -6.37 6.58 -28.61
C LEU A 70 -4.99 6.02 -28.23
N LEU A 71 -4.29 6.62 -27.26
CA LEU A 71 -3.12 5.97 -26.67
C LEU A 71 -3.59 4.65 -26.06
N PRO A 72 -3.02 3.50 -26.45
CA PRO A 72 -3.38 2.24 -25.84
C PRO A 72 -3.11 2.38 -24.34
N SER A 73 -4.15 2.32 -23.53
CA SER A 73 -4.02 1.92 -22.14
C SER A 73 -3.31 0.59 -22.19
N SER A 74 -2.01 0.57 -21.90
CA SER A 74 -1.31 -0.68 -21.67
C SER A 74 -2.08 -1.32 -20.52
N LEU A 75 -2.86 -2.37 -20.81
CA LEU A 75 -3.35 -3.25 -19.75
C LEU A 75 -2.07 -3.80 -19.13
N ALA A 76 -1.68 -3.23 -18.00
CA ALA A 76 -0.55 -3.71 -17.23
C ALA A 76 -1.00 -5.03 -16.62
N VAL A 77 -0.75 -6.11 -17.35
CA VAL A 77 -1.01 -7.47 -16.90
C VAL A 77 -0.13 -7.70 -15.68
N VAL A 78 -0.76 -7.99 -14.54
CA VAL A 78 -0.01 -8.28 -13.31
C VAL A 78 0.40 -9.75 -13.34
N ILE A 79 1.70 -10.00 -13.35
CA ILE A 79 2.33 -11.31 -13.18
C ILE A 79 3.17 -11.23 -11.90
N CYS A 80 2.84 -12.04 -10.89
CA CYS A 80 3.44 -11.91 -9.57
C CYS A 80 4.98 -12.06 -9.61
N GLU A 81 5.48 -12.99 -10.42
CA GLU A 81 6.90 -13.30 -10.55
C GLU A 81 7.71 -12.16 -11.19
N ASP A 82 7.05 -11.28 -11.95
CA ASP A 82 7.66 -10.10 -12.58
C ASP A 82 7.56 -8.84 -11.70
N LEU A 83 6.81 -8.89 -10.60
CA LEU A 83 6.69 -7.76 -9.68
C LEU A 83 7.97 -7.55 -8.88
N PRO A 84 8.38 -6.29 -8.67
CA PRO A 84 9.42 -5.99 -7.70
C PRO A 84 8.91 -6.34 -6.28
N LEU A 85 9.84 -6.67 -5.37
CA LEU A 85 9.49 -7.24 -4.07
C LEU A 85 8.63 -6.30 -3.20
N ASP A 86 8.80 -5.00 -3.35
CA ASP A 86 8.01 -3.96 -2.68
C ASP A 86 6.59 -3.84 -3.22
N LEU A 87 6.31 -4.30 -4.46
CA LEU A 87 4.96 -4.34 -5.01
C LEU A 87 4.31 -5.72 -4.92
N CYS A 88 5.03 -6.73 -4.41
CA CYS A 88 4.54 -8.10 -4.37
C CYS A 88 3.34 -8.26 -3.42
N ALA A 89 3.50 -7.89 -2.15
CA ALA A 89 2.45 -8.07 -1.17
C ALA A 89 1.21 -7.22 -1.51
N PHE A 90 0.03 -7.79 -1.26
CA PHE A 90 -1.28 -7.19 -1.54
C PHE A 90 -1.58 -6.95 -3.03
N SER A 91 -0.83 -7.58 -3.94
CA SER A 91 -1.15 -7.56 -5.37
C SER A 91 -1.97 -8.78 -5.79
N ILE A 92 -2.71 -8.64 -6.88
CA ILE A 92 -3.52 -9.70 -7.51
C ILE A 92 -3.13 -9.78 -8.97
N SER A 93 -2.76 -10.98 -9.41
CA SER A 93 -2.40 -11.25 -10.80
C SER A 93 -3.59 -11.07 -11.74
N SER A 94 -3.29 -10.98 -13.03
CA SER A 94 -4.28 -11.04 -14.13
C SER A 94 -5.16 -12.30 -14.07
N ALA A 95 -4.62 -13.41 -13.57
CA ALA A 95 -5.36 -14.65 -13.36
C ALA A 95 -6.25 -14.62 -12.10
N GLY A 96 -6.27 -13.52 -11.35
CA GLY A 96 -7.08 -13.37 -10.13
C GLY A 96 -6.45 -13.98 -8.88
N HIS A 97 -5.17 -14.37 -8.91
CA HIS A 97 -4.50 -14.98 -7.76
C HIS A 97 -3.74 -13.95 -6.93
N ARG A 98 -3.72 -14.07 -5.61
CA ARG A 98 -2.92 -13.18 -4.74
C ARG A 98 -1.44 -13.44 -4.92
N CYS A 99 -0.64 -12.39 -4.92
CA CYS A 99 0.83 -12.48 -4.90
C CYS A 99 1.35 -12.58 -3.46
N ILE A 100 2.36 -13.44 -3.23
CA ILE A 100 2.97 -13.68 -1.93
C ILE A 100 4.49 -13.58 -1.99
N LEU A 101 5.07 -13.01 -0.92
CA LEU A 101 6.52 -12.92 -0.74
C LEU A 101 7.03 -14.18 -0.04
N GLU A 102 7.87 -14.96 -0.71
CA GLU A 102 8.51 -16.15 -0.18
C GLU A 102 10.01 -15.95 0.01
N SER A 103 10.60 -16.65 0.98
CA SER A 103 12.05 -16.74 1.13
C SER A 103 12.57 -18.11 0.75
N TYR A 104 13.66 -18.14 0.00
CA TYR A 104 14.37 -19.37 -0.32
C TYR A 104 15.85 -19.26 0.09
N ARG A 105 16.44 -20.41 0.42
CA ARG A 105 17.87 -20.50 0.73
C ARG A 105 18.66 -20.65 -0.57
N THR A 106 19.70 -19.85 -0.75
CA THR A 106 20.66 -20.07 -1.84
C THR A 106 21.47 -21.32 -1.55
N LYS A 107 21.70 -22.16 -2.57
CA LYS A 107 22.47 -23.41 -2.44
C LYS A 107 23.96 -23.19 -2.17
N ASP A 108 24.44 -21.96 -2.29
CA ASP A 108 25.84 -21.58 -2.13
C ASP A 108 26.23 -21.40 -0.65
N GLY A 109 26.08 -22.44 0.16
CA GLY A 109 26.78 -22.64 1.46
C GLY A 109 26.68 -21.54 2.53
N GLY A 110 25.96 -20.45 2.29
CA GLY A 110 25.85 -19.28 3.15
C GLY A 110 24.42 -19.05 3.59
N GLU A 111 24.28 -18.47 4.79
CA GLU A 111 23.03 -18.09 5.45
C GLU A 111 22.30 -16.92 4.75
N GLN A 112 22.38 -16.81 3.42
CA GLN A 112 21.65 -15.80 2.68
C GLN A 112 20.30 -16.36 2.24
N THR A 113 19.24 -15.79 2.79
CA THR A 113 17.87 -16.00 2.33
C THR A 113 17.54 -14.92 1.32
N LYS A 114 17.12 -15.33 0.11
CA LYS A 114 16.64 -14.40 -0.91
C LYS A 114 15.12 -14.43 -0.94
N ASN A 115 14.51 -13.26 -1.08
CA ASN A 115 13.08 -13.13 -1.22
C ASN A 115 12.70 -13.17 -2.71
N GLN A 116 11.55 -13.76 -3.00
CA GLN A 116 10.94 -13.75 -4.32
C GLN A 116 9.43 -13.54 -4.21
N CYS A 117 8.85 -12.91 -5.23
CA CYS A 117 7.41 -12.87 -5.36
C CYS A 117 6.91 -14.10 -6.12
N LYS A 118 5.79 -14.67 -5.68
CA LYS A 118 5.13 -15.79 -6.34
C LYS A 118 3.63 -15.60 -6.36
N THR A 119 2.99 -16.27 -7.32
CA THR A 119 1.54 -16.46 -7.35
C THR A 119 1.12 -17.49 -6.29
N SER A 120 0.12 -17.17 -5.48
CA SER A 120 -0.47 -18.10 -4.50
C SER A 120 -1.66 -18.87 -5.10
N ASP A 121 -2.09 -19.94 -4.43
CA ASP A 121 -3.28 -20.71 -4.82
C ASP A 121 -4.60 -20.01 -4.44
N VAL A 122 -4.54 -18.88 -3.74
CA VAL A 122 -5.73 -18.14 -3.27
C VAL A 122 -6.25 -17.24 -4.39
N VAL A 123 -7.39 -17.63 -4.96
CA VAL A 123 -8.11 -16.86 -5.97
C VAL A 123 -8.97 -15.79 -5.31
N VAL A 124 -8.94 -14.58 -5.86
CA VAL A 124 -9.78 -13.43 -5.51
C VAL A 124 -10.93 -13.36 -6.51
N GLU A 125 -12.16 -13.38 -6.00
CA GLU A 125 -13.36 -13.49 -6.85
C GLU A 125 -13.69 -12.19 -7.61
N ARG A 126 -13.37 -11.02 -7.03
CA ARG A 126 -13.93 -9.73 -7.48
C ARG A 126 -12.96 -8.81 -8.21
N VAL A 127 -11.66 -9.07 -8.12
CA VAL A 127 -10.62 -8.14 -8.59
C VAL A 127 -9.48 -8.93 -9.22
N SER A 128 -8.95 -8.43 -10.33
CA SER A 128 -7.75 -8.94 -11.01
C SER A 128 -6.92 -7.75 -11.47
N ASP A 129 -5.65 -7.97 -11.83
CA ASP A 129 -4.72 -6.92 -12.28
C ASP A 129 -4.62 -5.74 -11.29
N TRP A 130 -4.46 -6.06 -10.00
CA TRP A 130 -4.47 -5.08 -8.93
C TRP A 130 -3.11 -5.00 -8.24
N ILE A 131 -2.62 -3.77 -8.04
CA ILE A 131 -1.46 -3.49 -7.18
C ILE A 131 -1.91 -2.46 -6.16
N GLU A 132 -1.87 -2.84 -4.89
CA GLU A 132 -2.25 -1.93 -3.80
C GLU A 132 -1.31 -0.75 -3.71
N THR A 133 -1.84 0.44 -3.41
CA THR A 133 -1.04 1.66 -3.35
C THR A 133 -0.29 1.81 -2.02
N ASP A 134 0.80 2.58 -2.03
CA ASP A 134 1.53 2.91 -0.79
C ASP A 134 0.70 3.74 0.19
N GLU A 135 -0.29 4.47 -0.31
CA GLU A 135 -1.27 5.16 0.51
C GLU A 135 -2.11 4.16 1.30
N CYS A 136 -2.63 3.14 0.62
CA CYS A 136 -3.42 2.10 1.26
C CYS A 136 -2.62 1.23 2.23
N VAL A 137 -1.40 0.86 1.85
CA VAL A 137 -0.48 0.15 2.76
C VAL A 137 -0.29 0.92 4.07
N ARG A 138 -0.06 2.23 3.97
CA ARG A 138 0.14 3.10 5.14
C ARG A 138 -1.15 3.33 5.93
N ALA A 139 -2.27 3.57 5.25
CA ALA A 139 -3.57 3.84 5.86
C ALA A 139 -4.07 2.64 6.66
N CYS A 140 -3.93 1.44 6.11
CA CYS A 140 -4.34 0.20 6.75
C CYS A 140 -3.31 -0.33 7.77
N GLY A 141 -2.10 0.23 7.79
CA GLY A 141 -1.05 -0.18 8.72
C GLY A 141 -0.47 -1.56 8.42
N VAL A 142 -0.50 -1.98 7.15
CA VAL A 142 0.10 -3.23 6.69
C VAL A 142 1.54 -3.01 6.19
N ASP A 143 2.30 -4.09 6.06
CA ASP A 143 3.70 -4.04 5.61
C ASP A 143 3.89 -4.85 4.32
N ARG A 144 4.50 -4.24 3.32
CA ARG A 144 4.84 -4.86 2.03
C ARG A 144 5.86 -6.00 2.16
N THR A 145 6.59 -6.05 3.27
CA THR A 145 7.60 -7.07 3.56
C THR A 145 7.04 -8.27 4.31
N ALA A 146 5.76 -8.24 4.70
CA ALA A 146 5.12 -9.33 5.41
C ALA A 146 5.12 -10.62 4.58
N LYS A 147 5.65 -11.70 5.16
CA LYS A 147 5.64 -13.04 4.58
C LYS A 147 4.39 -13.76 5.07
N GLY A 148 3.25 -13.40 4.50
CA GLY A 148 1.94 -13.90 4.90
C GLY A 148 1.22 -13.01 5.90
N ILE A 149 0.00 -13.43 6.24
CA ILE A 149 -0.91 -12.72 7.15
C ILE A 149 -1.26 -13.63 8.32
N SER A 150 -1.39 -13.05 9.52
CA SER A 150 -1.92 -13.75 10.71
C SER A 150 -3.20 -13.08 11.16
N SER A 151 -4.18 -13.88 11.59
CA SER A 151 -5.40 -13.41 12.23
C SER A 151 -5.14 -12.72 13.56
N ASP A 152 -4.02 -13.02 14.23
CA ASP A 152 -3.60 -12.37 15.47
C ASP A 152 -3.44 -10.84 15.31
N ALA A 153 -3.17 -10.36 14.08
CA ALA A 153 -3.09 -8.93 13.81
C ALA A 153 -4.38 -8.20 14.18
N LEU A 154 -5.54 -8.85 14.06
CA LEU A 154 -6.85 -8.27 14.43
C LEU A 154 -7.00 -8.06 15.95
N LEU A 155 -6.19 -8.75 16.76
CA LEU A 155 -6.10 -8.57 18.20
C LEU A 155 -5.17 -7.42 18.59
N ASP A 156 -4.37 -6.90 17.66
CA ASP A 156 -3.56 -5.71 17.93
C ASP A 156 -4.41 -4.45 17.79
N SER A 157 -4.56 -3.75 18.91
CA SER A 157 -5.38 -2.55 18.99
C SER A 157 -4.91 -1.44 18.03
N GLN A 158 -3.60 -1.31 17.82
CA GLN A 158 -3.05 -0.27 16.96
C GLN A 158 -3.34 -0.57 15.48
N PHE A 159 -3.11 -1.82 15.06
CA PHE A 159 -3.41 -2.32 13.74
C PHE A 159 -4.89 -2.21 13.43
N THR A 160 -5.76 -2.74 14.28
CA THR A 160 -7.22 -2.67 14.10
C THR A 160 -7.71 -1.23 14.08
N GLY A 161 -7.07 -0.32 14.81
CA GLY A 161 -7.34 1.12 14.72
C GLY A 161 -7.07 1.71 13.32
N LYS A 162 -5.98 1.30 12.66
CA LYS A 162 -5.64 1.72 11.30
C LYS A 162 -6.52 1.04 10.25
N LEU A 163 -6.70 -0.28 10.35
CA LEU A 163 -7.57 -1.05 9.46
C LEU A 163 -9.01 -0.51 9.47
N CYS A 164 -9.52 -0.14 10.65
CA CYS A 164 -10.86 0.42 10.81
C CYS A 164 -10.92 1.96 10.65
N SER A 165 -9.83 2.62 10.23
CA SER A 165 -9.90 4.03 9.83
C SER A 165 -10.73 4.18 8.55
N SER A 166 -11.41 5.32 8.35
CA SER A 166 -12.17 5.55 7.10
C SER A 166 -11.25 5.51 5.87
N THR A 167 -10.03 6.08 6.00
CA THR A 167 -9.03 6.08 4.92
C THR A 167 -8.65 4.68 4.46
N CYS A 168 -8.59 3.68 5.36
CA CYS A 168 -8.38 2.29 4.95
C CYS A 168 -9.69 1.63 4.51
N PHE A 169 -10.69 1.63 5.40
CA PHE A 169 -11.88 0.80 5.26
C PHE A 169 -12.72 1.14 4.02
N GLU A 170 -12.71 2.41 3.60
CA GLU A 170 -13.51 2.89 2.46
C GLU A 170 -12.71 3.00 1.17
N SER A 171 -11.37 3.19 1.24
CA SER A 171 -10.55 3.49 0.07
C SER A 171 -9.64 2.36 -0.39
N CYS A 172 -9.48 1.28 0.41
CA CYS A 172 -8.51 0.22 0.16
C CYS A 172 -9.18 -1.16 0.05
N PRO A 173 -9.98 -1.39 -1.00
CA PRO A 173 -10.90 -2.52 -1.09
C PRO A 173 -10.21 -3.88 -1.02
N ASN A 174 -9.01 -4.03 -1.58
CA ASN A 174 -8.31 -5.31 -1.61
C ASN A 174 -7.69 -5.68 -0.24
N ILE A 175 -7.08 -4.73 0.48
CA ILE A 175 -6.64 -4.97 1.86
C ILE A 175 -7.84 -5.28 2.76
N VAL A 176 -8.91 -4.50 2.63
CA VAL A 176 -10.12 -4.67 3.46
C VAL A 176 -10.77 -6.02 3.19
N ASP A 177 -10.92 -6.42 1.93
CA ASP A 177 -11.44 -7.75 1.55
C ASP A 177 -10.58 -8.88 2.12
N LEU A 178 -9.25 -8.75 2.09
CA LEU A 178 -8.34 -9.75 2.65
C LEU A 178 -8.59 -9.96 4.14
N TYR A 179 -8.64 -8.87 4.92
CA TYR A 179 -8.89 -8.96 6.37
C TYR A 179 -10.33 -9.28 6.73
N PHE A 180 -11.30 -8.94 5.86
CA PHE A 180 -12.69 -9.33 6.01
C PHE A 180 -12.81 -10.85 5.94
N ASN A 181 -12.22 -11.47 4.93
CA ASN A 181 -12.22 -12.92 4.77
C ASN A 181 -11.43 -13.63 5.88
N LEU A 182 -10.31 -13.03 6.32
CA LEU A 182 -9.54 -13.55 7.46
C LEU A 182 -10.35 -13.51 8.76
N ALA A 183 -11.02 -12.39 9.06
CA ALA A 183 -11.88 -12.27 10.22
C ALA A 183 -13.06 -13.26 10.17
N ALA A 184 -13.67 -13.42 9.00
CA ALA A 184 -14.77 -14.37 8.80
C ALA A 184 -14.33 -15.82 9.04
N ALA A 185 -13.10 -16.18 8.66
CA ALA A 185 -12.52 -17.49 8.95
C ALA A 185 -12.33 -17.73 10.47
N GLU A 186 -12.15 -16.67 11.25
CA GLU A 186 -12.10 -16.70 12.71
C GLU A 186 -13.48 -16.54 13.37
N GLY A 187 -14.56 -16.51 12.58
CA GLY A 187 -15.93 -16.34 13.08
C GLY A 187 -16.27 -14.91 13.51
N VAL A 188 -15.47 -13.92 13.12
CA VAL A 188 -15.66 -12.50 13.45
C VAL A 188 -16.13 -11.73 12.20
N PHE A 189 -17.16 -10.90 12.37
CA PHE A 189 -17.57 -9.96 11.32
C PHE A 189 -16.77 -8.66 11.42
N LEU A 190 -15.88 -8.39 10.45
CA LEU A 190 -14.97 -7.24 10.48
C LEU A 190 -15.69 -5.88 10.65
N PRO A 191 -16.84 -5.61 10.00
CA PRO A 191 -17.58 -4.36 10.23
C PRO A 191 -18.03 -4.16 11.67
N ASP A 192 -18.44 -5.24 12.37
CA ASP A 192 -18.84 -5.17 13.79
C ASP A 192 -17.63 -4.92 14.68
N LEU A 193 -16.49 -5.58 14.39
CA LEU A 193 -15.22 -5.30 15.06
C LEU A 193 -14.84 -3.82 14.91
N CYS A 194 -14.95 -3.26 13.70
CA CYS A 194 -14.67 -1.86 13.44
C CYS A 194 -15.68 -0.90 14.09
N HIS A 195 -16.96 -1.27 14.17
CA HIS A 195 -17.97 -0.49 14.88
C HIS A 195 -17.66 -0.45 16.38
N ALA A 196 -17.42 -1.61 17.00
CA ALA A 196 -17.06 -1.73 18.41
C ALA A 196 -15.78 -0.97 18.76
N ARG A 197 -14.78 -0.99 17.85
CA ARG A 197 -13.54 -0.23 18.00
C ARG A 197 -13.77 1.28 18.04
N ARG A 198 -14.66 1.80 17.19
CA ARG A 198 -14.96 3.24 17.10
C ARG A 198 -15.82 3.73 18.27
N SER A 199 -16.75 2.89 18.73
CA SER A 199 -17.63 3.24 19.85
C SER A 199 -16.94 3.12 21.21
N ASN A 200 -16.05 2.12 21.39
CA ASN A 200 -15.34 1.92 22.65
C ASN A 200 -13.97 1.22 22.49
N PRO A 201 -12.88 1.95 22.19
CA PRO A 201 -11.59 1.35 21.88
C PRO A 201 -10.92 0.60 23.06
N HIS A 202 -11.38 0.82 24.30
CA HIS A 202 -10.82 0.20 25.51
C HIS A 202 -11.50 -1.10 25.94
N ARG A 203 -12.76 -1.35 25.52
CA ARG A 203 -13.56 -2.48 26.03
C ARG A 203 -13.79 -3.59 24.99
N SER A 204 -13.60 -3.28 23.71
CA SER A 204 -14.11 -4.10 22.59
C SER A 204 -13.33 -5.40 22.31
N MET A 205 -12.06 -5.53 22.68
CA MET A 205 -11.30 -6.75 22.35
C MET A 205 -11.62 -7.95 23.26
N VAL A 206 -12.20 -7.73 24.45
CA VAL A 206 -12.53 -8.81 25.39
C VAL A 206 -13.88 -9.47 25.06
N GLU A 207 -14.86 -8.71 24.58
CA GLU A 207 -16.23 -9.22 24.34
C GLU A 207 -16.35 -10.03 23.04
N LEU A 208 -15.54 -9.73 22.02
CA LEU A 208 -15.52 -10.45 20.74
C LEU A 208 -14.90 -11.85 20.85
N LEU A 209 -13.95 -12.04 21.77
CA LEU A 209 -13.37 -13.36 22.08
C LEU A 209 -14.26 -14.20 23.01
N SER A 210 -15.18 -13.58 23.74
CA SER A 210 -16.07 -14.26 24.70
C SER A 210 -17.39 -14.72 24.09
N SER A 211 -17.71 -14.28 22.87
CA SER A 211 -19.00 -14.54 22.24
C SER A 211 -18.83 -15.35 20.96
N GLY A 212 -18.58 -16.65 21.12
CA GLY A 212 -19.00 -17.66 20.13
C GLY A 212 -20.53 -17.69 20.08
N ALA A 213 -21.15 -16.61 19.61
CA ALA A 213 -22.60 -16.45 19.60
C ALA A 213 -23.16 -16.99 18.28
N ALA A 214 -23.40 -18.31 18.26
CA ALA A 214 -24.30 -18.90 17.28
C ALA A 214 -25.65 -18.19 17.35
N SER A 215 -26.07 -17.57 16.24
CA SER A 215 -27.40 -16.97 16.12
C SER A 215 -28.46 -18.07 16.10
N GLY A 216 -29.00 -18.41 17.28
CA GLY A 216 -30.19 -19.25 17.44
C GLY A 216 -31.47 -18.45 17.14
N PRO A 217 -32.53 -19.09 16.61
CA PRO A 217 -33.65 -18.39 15.99
C PRO A 217 -34.52 -17.66 17.01
N VAL A 218 -35.01 -16.49 16.60
CA VAL A 218 -35.98 -15.66 17.31
C VAL A 218 -37.24 -16.46 17.65
N ALA A 219 -37.43 -16.77 18.93
CA ALA A 219 -38.71 -17.28 19.41
C ALA A 219 -39.72 -16.13 19.43
N ALA A 220 -40.70 -16.23 18.53
CA ALA A 220 -41.86 -15.36 18.50
C ALA A 220 -42.60 -15.42 19.84
N ALA A 221 -43.02 -14.24 20.30
CA ALA A 221 -43.88 -14.09 21.46
C ALA A 221 -45.17 -14.92 21.32
N SER A 222 -45.53 -15.61 22.39
CA SER A 222 -46.92 -15.96 22.66
C SER A 222 -47.10 -15.94 24.17
N GLU A 223 -47.82 -14.92 24.63
CA GLU A 223 -48.40 -14.82 25.95
C GLU A 223 -49.41 -15.96 26.14
N ILE A 224 -49.30 -16.75 27.22
CA ILE A 224 -50.47 -17.38 27.85
C ILE A 224 -50.26 -17.51 29.37
N ALA A 225 -51.09 -16.73 30.08
CA ALA A 225 -51.67 -16.81 31.43
C ALA A 225 -51.16 -17.80 32.51
N ASP A 226 -50.95 -17.21 33.70
CA ASP A 226 -51.55 -17.53 35.02
C ASP A 226 -51.75 -19.00 35.45
N GLU A 227 -51.07 -19.39 36.53
CA GLU A 227 -51.69 -20.10 37.67
C GLU A 227 -50.76 -20.07 38.89
N PHE A 228 -51.21 -19.38 39.95
CA PHE A 228 -50.57 -19.25 41.25
C PHE A 228 -50.88 -20.49 42.11
N ALA A 229 -49.89 -21.32 42.43
CA ALA A 229 -50.05 -22.44 43.39
C ALA A 229 -49.63 -22.02 44.82
N PRO A 230 -50.46 -22.20 45.86
CA PRO A 230 -50.08 -21.89 47.25
C PRO A 230 -49.24 -23.02 47.90
N PRO A 231 -48.48 -22.71 48.97
CA PRO A 231 -47.52 -23.62 49.59
C PRO A 231 -48.19 -24.74 50.44
N PRO A 232 -47.52 -25.89 50.61
CA PRO A 232 -48.05 -27.02 51.38
C PRO A 232 -47.92 -26.78 52.90
N SER A 233 -48.93 -27.22 53.65
CA SER A 233 -48.86 -27.40 55.10
C SER A 233 -48.94 -28.88 55.45
N ALA A 234 -47.89 -29.42 56.08
CA ALA A 234 -47.92 -30.51 57.06
C ALA A 234 -46.55 -30.57 57.76
#